data_AF-A0A954YR06-F1
#
_entry.id   AF-A0A954YR06-F1
#
_cell.length_a   1.000
_cell.length_b   1.000
_cell.length_c   1.000
_cell.angle_alpha   90.00
_cell.angle_beta   90.00
_cell.angle_gamma   90.00
#
_symmetry.space_group_name_H-M   'P 1'
#
loop_
_entity.id
_entity.type
_entity.pdbx_description
1 polymer ?
#
loop_
_entity_poly.entity_id
_entity_poly.type
_entity_poly.pdbx_seq_one_letter_code
_entity_poly.pdbx_strand_id
1 'polypeptide(L)'
;MTKLVARLILAMLILPVAGAVLLFTAFVLIPGGGPPQPSRVLTIWAIEYAVIGTYWTLLWRSTVKWNRVRIAGTLLVTIGSILCGFVGGSFVFEVARPPIPVAMLIGGGLVPIVWVLGTVLVWKESAQERLERLKTYGTDTVCCPVCGYNMTGLREARCPECGGNFTVDELLTAQQNREEELEQS
;
A
#
# COMPACT_ATOMS: atom_id res chain seq x y z
N MET A 1 14.60 -8.53 -6.38
CA MET A 1 13.29 -8.27 -7.02
C MET A 1 12.17 -9.26 -6.64
N THR A 2 12.46 -10.54 -6.37
CA THR A 2 11.46 -11.59 -6.06
C THR A 2 10.49 -11.27 -4.92
N LYS A 3 10.97 -10.63 -3.84
CA LYS A 3 10.13 -10.26 -2.68
C LYS A 3 9.00 -9.27 -3.02
N LEU A 4 9.24 -8.35 -3.96
CA LEU A 4 8.24 -7.35 -4.35
C LEU A 4 7.14 -8.00 -5.19
N VAL A 5 7.53 -8.83 -6.16
CA VAL A 5 6.59 -9.59 -6.99
C VAL A 5 5.70 -10.49 -6.13
N ALA A 6 6.28 -11.22 -5.17
CA ALA A 6 5.52 -12.06 -4.24
C ALA A 6 4.48 -11.26 -3.43
N ARG A 7 4.83 -10.05 -2.96
CA ARG A 7 3.89 -9.18 -2.24
C ARG A 7 2.77 -8.66 -3.13
N LEU A 8 3.04 -8.34 -4.40
CA LEU A 8 2.00 -7.92 -5.34
C LEU A 8 1.02 -9.07 -5.63
N ILE A 9 1.53 -10.28 -5.81
CA ILE A 9 0.69 -11.48 -5.97
C ILE A 9 -0.17 -11.70 -4.72
N LEU A 10 0.42 -11.64 -3.52
CA LEU A 10 -0.32 -11.74 -2.26
C LEU A 10 -1.35 -10.62 -2.10
N ALA A 11 -1.05 -9.39 -2.53
CA ALA A 11 -2.02 -8.30 -2.53
C ALA A 11 -3.22 -8.59 -3.45
N MET A 12 -3.00 -9.19 -4.62
CA MET A 12 -4.08 -9.60 -5.54
C MET A 12 -4.95 -10.73 -4.96
N LEU A 13 -4.39 -11.58 -4.09
CA LEU A 13 -5.13 -12.66 -3.42
C LEU A 13 -6.08 -12.15 -2.32
N ILE A 14 -6.04 -10.87 -1.94
CA ILE A 14 -6.95 -10.35 -0.91
C ILE A 14 -8.42 -10.47 -1.33
N LEU A 15 -8.73 -10.27 -2.61
CA LEU A 15 -10.09 -10.30 -3.14
C LEU A 15 -10.72 -11.70 -3.12
N PRO A 16 -10.06 -12.76 -3.63
CA PRO A 16 -10.61 -14.12 -3.51
C PRO A 16 -10.67 -14.60 -2.05
N VAL A 17 -9.71 -14.22 -1.21
CA VAL A 17 -9.74 -14.57 0.22
C VAL A 17 -10.91 -13.89 0.93
N ALA A 18 -11.13 -12.60 0.70
CA ALA A 18 -12.28 -11.85 1.20
C ALA A 18 -13.61 -12.49 0.77
N GLY A 19 -13.76 -12.78 -0.52
CA GLY A 19 -14.95 -13.46 -1.03
C GLY A 19 -15.19 -14.84 -0.38
N ALA A 20 -14.14 -15.63 -0.19
CA ALA A 20 -14.24 -16.93 0.46
C ALA A 20 -14.65 -16.82 1.94
N VAL A 21 -14.08 -15.86 2.68
CA VAL A 21 -14.41 -15.61 4.10
C VAL A 21 -15.85 -15.13 4.24
N LEU A 22 -16.29 -14.18 3.39
CA LEU A 22 -17.65 -13.69 3.37
C LEU A 22 -18.66 -14.81 3.09
N LEU A 23 -18.42 -15.65 2.07
CA LEU A 23 -19.31 -16.76 1.72
C LEU A 23 -19.34 -17.82 2.83
N PHE A 24 -18.18 -18.18 3.37
CA PHE A 24 -18.08 -19.16 4.46
C PHE A 24 -18.80 -18.69 5.72
N THR A 25 -18.57 -17.45 6.14
CA THR A 25 -19.23 -16.88 7.33
C THR A 25 -20.73 -16.71 7.13
N ALA A 26 -21.19 -16.31 5.94
CA ALA A 26 -22.60 -16.26 5.61
C ALA A 26 -23.27 -17.64 5.66
N PHE A 27 -22.61 -18.67 5.11
CA PHE A 27 -23.09 -20.06 5.16
C PHE A 27 -23.25 -20.56 6.60
N VAL A 28 -22.29 -20.25 7.48
CA VAL A 28 -22.32 -20.67 8.89
C VAL A 28 -23.35 -19.89 9.71
N LEU A 29 -23.45 -18.57 9.52
CA LEU A 29 -24.23 -17.69 10.40
C LEU A 29 -25.68 -17.48 9.95
N ILE A 30 -26.03 -17.79 8.70
CA ILE A 30 -27.39 -17.64 8.16
C ILE A 30 -27.94 -19.03 7.76
N PRO A 31 -28.15 -19.96 8.72
CA PRO A 31 -28.85 -21.19 8.43
C PRO A 31 -30.34 -20.91 8.16
N GLY A 32 -30.82 -21.41 7.02
CA GLY A 32 -32.23 -21.34 6.62
C GLY A 32 -32.57 -20.21 5.63
N GLY A 33 -33.68 -20.35 4.91
CA GLY A 33 -34.10 -19.43 3.83
C GLY A 33 -34.81 -18.15 4.30
N GLY A 34 -34.71 -17.77 5.58
CA GLY A 34 -35.33 -16.56 6.13
C GLY A 34 -34.45 -15.32 5.98
N PRO A 35 -35.00 -14.11 6.18
CA PRO A 35 -34.20 -12.88 6.21
C PRO A 35 -33.20 -12.93 7.37
N PRO A 36 -31.92 -12.56 7.14
CA PRO A 36 -30.91 -12.64 8.17
C PRO A 36 -31.17 -11.61 9.28
N GLN A 37 -30.94 -12.02 10.54
CA GLN A 37 -30.99 -11.09 11.67
C GLN A 37 -29.86 -10.05 11.54
N PRO A 38 -30.12 -8.75 11.81
CA PRO A 38 -29.10 -7.70 11.67
C PRO A 38 -27.81 -7.96 12.45
N SER A 39 -27.91 -8.54 13.64
CA SER A 39 -26.75 -8.89 14.47
C SER A 39 -25.82 -9.91 13.79
N ARG A 40 -26.38 -10.87 13.04
CA ARG A 40 -25.60 -11.87 12.29
C ARG A 40 -24.89 -11.22 11.11
N VAL A 41 -25.56 -10.31 10.41
CA VAL A 41 -24.96 -9.54 9.30
C VAL A 41 -23.81 -8.67 9.81
N LEU A 42 -24.00 -7.97 10.94
CA LEU A 42 -22.93 -7.20 11.57
C LEU A 42 -21.74 -8.08 11.98
N THR A 43 -22.02 -9.28 12.49
CA THR A 43 -20.97 -10.24 12.86
C THR A 43 -20.17 -10.71 11.65
N ILE A 44 -20.85 -11.02 10.53
CA ILE A 44 -20.20 -11.39 9.25
C ILE A 44 -19.23 -10.28 8.81
N TRP A 45 -19.69 -9.02 8.77
CA TRP A 45 -18.85 -7.89 8.38
C TRP A 45 -17.70 -7.64 9.35
N ALA A 46 -17.92 -7.78 10.66
CA ALA A 46 -16.85 -7.62 11.65
C ALA A 46 -15.74 -8.66 11.46
N ILE A 47 -16.09 -9.92 11.19
CA ILE A 47 -15.11 -10.98 10.88
C ILE A 47 -14.36 -10.64 9.59
N GLU A 48 -15.08 -10.27 8.53
CA GLU A 48 -14.51 -9.90 7.24
C GLU A 48 -13.48 -8.77 7.38
N TYR A 49 -13.84 -7.68 8.08
CA TYR A 49 -12.94 -6.55 8.30
C TYR A 49 -11.73 -6.92 9.17
N ALA A 50 -11.90 -7.78 10.16
CA ALA A 50 -10.80 -8.27 10.98
C ALA A 50 -9.80 -9.09 10.14
N VAL A 51 -10.30 -9.95 9.26
CA VAL A 51 -9.46 -10.77 8.36
C VAL A 51 -8.74 -9.88 7.34
N ILE A 52 -9.46 -9.03 6.60
CA ILE A 52 -8.87 -8.11 5.62
C ILE A 52 -7.85 -7.19 6.29
N GLY A 53 -8.22 -6.57 7.41
CA GLY A 53 -7.35 -5.65 8.15
C GLY A 53 -6.07 -6.33 8.61
N THR A 54 -6.19 -7.52 9.23
CA THR A 54 -5.03 -8.30 9.68
C THR A 54 -4.16 -8.73 8.51
N TYR A 55 -4.76 -9.27 7.45
CA TYR A 55 -4.04 -9.71 6.25
C TYR A 55 -3.23 -8.57 5.63
N TRP A 56 -3.89 -7.43 5.40
CA TRP A 56 -3.28 -6.26 4.78
C TRP A 56 -2.18 -5.68 5.66
N THR A 57 -2.41 -5.52 6.96
CA THR A 57 -1.38 -5.02 7.88
C THR A 57 -0.18 -5.97 7.95
N LEU A 58 -0.38 -7.29 8.03
CA LEU A 58 0.72 -8.25 8.06
C LEU A 58 1.52 -8.27 6.75
N LEU A 59 0.85 -8.14 5.60
CA LEU A 59 1.50 -8.10 4.29
C LEU A 59 2.47 -6.90 4.17
N TRP A 60 2.09 -5.75 4.73
CA TRP A 60 2.83 -4.51 4.60
C TRP A 60 3.65 -4.11 5.83
N ARG A 61 3.52 -4.81 6.97
CA ARG A 61 4.17 -4.41 8.24
C ARG A 61 5.67 -4.20 8.15
N SER A 62 6.36 -4.97 7.31
CA SER A 62 7.82 -4.90 7.14
C SER A 62 8.26 -3.80 6.17
N THR A 63 7.35 -3.28 5.36
CA THR A 63 7.64 -2.22 4.37
C THR A 63 7.36 -0.84 4.96
N VAL A 64 6.34 -0.75 5.81
CA VAL A 64 5.91 0.50 6.41
C VAL A 64 6.73 0.79 7.66
N LYS A 65 7.45 1.92 7.69
CA LYS A 65 8.06 2.44 8.92
C LYS A 65 6.95 3.01 9.81
N TRP A 66 6.48 2.24 10.78
CA TRP A 66 5.40 2.65 11.67
C TRP A 66 5.85 3.81 12.57
N ASN A 67 5.18 4.95 12.42
CA ASN A 67 5.34 6.12 13.27
C ASN A 67 3.96 6.56 13.80
N ARG A 68 3.93 7.45 14.80
CA ARG A 68 2.67 7.92 15.41
C ARG A 68 1.72 8.54 14.39
N VAL A 69 2.25 9.23 13.38
CA VAL A 69 1.46 9.88 12.32
C VAL A 69 0.74 8.85 11.44
N ARG A 70 1.42 7.77 11.03
CA ARG A 70 0.84 6.69 10.23
C ARG A 70 -0.16 5.87 11.02
N ILE A 71 0.08 5.65 12.31
CA ILE A 71 -0.88 4.99 13.20
C ILE A 71 -2.15 5.84 13.29
N ALA A 72 -2.02 7.14 13.61
CA ALA A 72 -3.16 8.06 13.67
C ALA A 72 -3.88 8.16 12.32
N GLY A 73 -3.15 8.26 11.21
CA GLY A 73 -3.71 8.27 9.86
C GLY A 73 -4.47 6.98 9.52
N THR A 74 -3.96 5.82 9.92
CA THR A 74 -4.64 4.53 9.71
C THR A 74 -5.92 4.44 10.55
N LEU A 75 -5.91 4.94 11.78
CA LEU A 75 -7.12 5.04 12.62
C LEU A 75 -8.16 5.99 12.00
N LEU A 76 -7.75 7.15 11.52
CA LEU A 76 -8.64 8.10 10.83
C LEU A 76 -9.23 7.51 9.55
N VAL A 77 -8.44 6.82 8.73
CA VAL A 77 -8.92 6.10 7.54
C VAL A 77 -9.90 5.00 7.93
N THR A 78 -9.67 4.30 9.04
CA THR A 78 -10.60 3.28 9.57
C THR A 78 -11.95 3.88 9.90
N ILE A 79 -11.97 4.94 10.72
CA ILE A 79 -13.22 5.65 11.07
C ILE A 79 -13.90 6.21 9.82
N GLY A 80 -13.14 6.87 8.93
CA GLY A 80 -13.65 7.44 7.69
C GLY A 80 -14.26 6.40 6.75
N SER A 81 -13.65 5.21 6.65
CA SER A 81 -14.17 4.12 5.80
C SER A 81 -15.50 3.55 6.32
N ILE A 82 -15.65 3.41 7.63
CA ILE A 82 -16.91 2.95 8.26
C ILE A 82 -18.02 3.98 8.02
N LEU A 83 -17.72 5.27 8.22
CA LEU A 83 -18.66 6.35 7.93
C LEU A 83 -19.06 6.37 6.45
N CYS A 84 -18.09 6.18 5.54
CA CYS A 84 -18.36 6.12 4.11
C CYS A 84 -19.27 4.94 3.74
N GLY A 85 -19.03 3.75 4.31
CA GLY A 85 -19.91 2.58 4.12
C GLY A 85 -21.32 2.81 4.65
N PHE A 86 -21.47 3.41 5.83
CA PHE A 86 -22.76 3.74 6.41
C PHE A 86 -23.56 4.75 5.56
N VAL A 87 -22.91 5.84 5.15
CA VAL A 87 -23.52 6.88 4.30
C VAL A 87 -23.87 6.30 2.93
N GLY A 88 -22.96 5.53 2.32
CA GLY A 88 -23.17 4.90 1.02
C GLY A 88 -24.33 3.90 1.03
N GLY A 89 -24.40 3.03 2.03
CA GLY A 89 -25.51 2.09 2.21
C GLY A 89 -26.85 2.80 2.44
N SER A 90 -26.87 3.84 3.28
CA SER A 90 -28.08 4.63 3.56
C SER A 90 -28.56 5.38 2.31
N PHE A 91 -27.64 6.00 1.56
CA PHE A 91 -27.98 6.70 0.31
C PHE A 91 -28.60 5.75 -0.73
N VAL A 92 -28.01 4.58 -0.93
CA VAL A 92 -28.56 3.56 -1.84
C VAL A 92 -29.92 3.07 -1.37
N PHE A 93 -30.10 2.88 -0.06
CA PHE A 93 -31.39 2.50 0.52
C PHE A 93 -32.48 3.53 0.21
N GLU A 94 -32.20 4.82 0.42
CA GLU A 94 -33.19 5.89 0.19
C GLU A 94 -33.52 6.08 -1.30
N VAL A 95 -32.51 6.07 -2.16
CA VAL A 95 -32.68 6.38 -3.59
C VAL A 95 -33.26 5.21 -4.37
N ALA A 96 -32.72 4.00 -4.19
CA ALA A 96 -33.10 2.85 -4.99
C ALA A 96 -34.13 1.93 -4.30
N ARG A 97 -34.36 2.11 -2.99
CA ARG A 97 -35.22 1.27 -2.14
C ARG A 97 -35.01 -0.24 -2.34
N PRO A 98 -33.76 -0.73 -2.46
CA PRO A 98 -33.53 -2.16 -2.57
C PRO A 98 -33.91 -2.88 -1.26
N PRO A 99 -34.02 -4.21 -1.28
CA PRO A 99 -34.10 -5.00 -0.06
C PRO A 99 -32.93 -4.66 0.89
N ILE A 100 -33.21 -4.56 2.19
CA ILE A 100 -32.20 -4.23 3.22
C ILE A 100 -30.89 -5.04 3.09
N PRO A 101 -30.91 -6.36 2.80
CA PRO A 101 -29.67 -7.12 2.62
C PRO A 101 -28.78 -6.60 1.49
N VAL A 102 -29.36 -6.06 0.41
CA VAL A 102 -28.61 -5.48 -0.71
C VAL A 102 -27.97 -4.15 -0.31
N ALA A 103 -28.71 -3.29 0.38
CA ALA A 103 -28.15 -2.03 0.91
C ALA A 103 -27.01 -2.29 1.91
N MET A 104 -27.17 -3.30 2.79
CA MET A 104 -26.12 -3.76 3.71
C MET A 104 -24.91 -4.34 2.97
N LEU A 105 -25.14 -5.09 1.88
CA LEU A 105 -24.06 -5.63 1.06
C LEU A 105 -23.22 -4.53 0.43
N ILE A 106 -23.87 -3.52 -0.14
CA ILE A 106 -23.20 -2.38 -0.78
C ILE A 106 -22.47 -1.52 0.27
N GLY A 107 -23.15 -1.16 1.37
CA GLY A 107 -22.55 -0.37 2.44
C GLY A 107 -21.36 -1.08 3.08
N GLY A 108 -21.47 -2.38 3.35
CA GLY A 108 -20.39 -3.17 3.92
C GLY A 108 -19.23 -3.39 2.96
N GLY A 109 -19.50 -3.67 1.69
CA GLY A 109 -18.48 -3.85 0.66
C GLY A 109 -17.65 -2.57 0.38
N LEU A 110 -18.23 -1.39 0.61
CA LEU A 110 -17.55 -0.11 0.41
C LEU A 110 -16.45 0.15 1.46
N VAL A 111 -16.64 -0.32 2.70
CA VAL A 111 -15.69 -0.10 3.81
C VAL A 111 -14.27 -0.60 3.47
N PRO A 112 -14.04 -1.88 3.11
CA PRO A 112 -12.69 -2.37 2.82
C PRO A 112 -12.07 -1.70 1.59
N ILE A 113 -12.86 -1.31 0.59
CA ILE A 113 -12.35 -0.60 -0.61
C ILE A 113 -11.79 0.76 -0.21
N VAL A 114 -12.59 1.57 0.51
CA VAL A 114 -12.17 2.90 0.97
C VAL A 114 -11.00 2.79 1.94
N TRP A 115 -11.01 1.78 2.82
CA TRP A 115 -9.95 1.54 3.78
C TRP A 115 -8.61 1.16 3.11
N VAL A 116 -8.61 0.24 2.15
CA VAL A 116 -7.40 -0.15 1.40
C VAL A 116 -6.84 1.05 0.62
N LEU A 117 -7.68 1.79 -0.10
CA LEU A 117 -7.24 2.97 -0.84
C LEU A 117 -6.68 4.05 0.09
N GLY A 118 -7.35 4.31 1.21
CA GLY A 118 -6.89 5.28 2.21
C GLY A 118 -5.56 4.87 2.86
N THR A 119 -5.39 3.59 3.18
CA THR A 119 -4.12 3.09 3.75
C THR A 119 -2.97 3.15 2.74
N VAL A 120 -3.21 2.93 1.45
CA VAL A 120 -2.18 3.15 0.41
C VAL A 120 -1.69 4.60 0.40
N LEU A 121 -2.59 5.57 0.58
CA LEU A 121 -2.21 6.99 0.65
C LEU A 121 -1.47 7.33 1.94
N VAL A 122 -1.93 6.84 3.10
CA VAL A 122 -1.30 7.09 4.41
C VAL A 122 0.06 6.40 4.53
N TRP A 123 0.21 5.22 3.94
CA TRP A 123 1.43 4.42 4.00
C TRP A 123 2.44 4.77 2.90
N LYS A 124 2.09 5.72 2.02
CA LYS A 124 3.02 6.23 1.01
C LYS A 124 4.31 6.69 1.70
N GLU A 125 5.43 6.37 1.07
CA GLU A 125 6.74 6.83 1.51
C GLU A 125 6.78 8.37 1.49
N SER A 126 7.19 8.99 2.60
CA SER A 126 7.34 10.43 2.65
C SER A 126 8.57 10.86 1.85
N ALA A 127 8.60 12.11 1.36
CA ALA A 127 9.77 12.64 0.67
C ALA A 127 11.03 12.58 1.56
N GLN A 128 10.87 12.78 2.87
CA GLN A 128 11.94 12.68 3.86
C GLN A 128 12.47 11.24 3.98
N GLU A 129 11.59 10.24 4.10
CA GLU A 129 12.00 8.82 4.15
C GLU A 129 12.72 8.39 2.88
N ARG A 130 12.25 8.86 1.71
CA ARG A 130 12.92 8.61 0.43
C ARG A 130 14.33 9.22 0.43
N LEU A 131 14.49 10.45 0.91
CA LEU A 131 15.79 11.12 1.01
C LEU A 131 16.72 10.39 2.00
N GLU A 132 16.22 9.98 3.17
CA GLU A 132 17.00 9.20 4.14
C GLU A 132 17.44 7.85 3.56
N ARG A 133 16.56 7.18 2.83
CA ARG A 133 16.90 5.94 2.14
C ARG A 133 17.99 6.17 1.10
N LEU A 134 17.86 7.22 0.30
CA LEU A 134 18.91 7.63 -0.66
C LEU A 134 20.22 7.99 0.04
N LYS A 135 20.20 8.58 1.24
CA LYS A 135 21.41 8.82 2.04
C LYS A 135 22.03 7.53 2.57
N THR A 136 21.20 6.55 2.97
CA THR A 136 21.64 5.29 3.58
C THR A 136 22.27 4.35 2.55
N TYR A 137 21.75 4.33 1.32
CA TYR A 137 22.41 3.64 0.21
C TYR A 137 23.69 4.35 -0.25
N GLY A 138 24.07 5.44 0.41
CA GLY A 138 24.87 6.45 -0.23
C GLY A 138 24.03 7.08 -1.35
N THR A 139 23.95 8.39 -1.44
CA THR A 139 24.96 9.00 -2.31
C THR A 139 26.26 8.21 -2.23
N ASP A 140 26.34 7.08 -2.96
CA ASP A 140 27.44 6.91 -3.89
C ASP A 140 27.40 8.22 -4.65
N THR A 141 28.22 9.12 -4.13
CA THR A 141 28.49 10.40 -4.71
C THR A 141 28.62 10.12 -6.18
N VAL A 142 27.77 10.70 -7.02
CA VAL A 142 27.84 10.45 -8.47
C VAL A 142 29.23 10.87 -8.87
N CYS A 143 30.14 9.92 -8.99
CA CYS A 143 31.55 10.21 -9.17
C CYS A 143 31.79 10.26 -10.67
N CYS A 144 32.64 11.20 -11.09
CA CYS A 144 33.12 11.20 -12.45
C CYS A 144 33.80 9.84 -12.72
N PRO A 145 33.43 9.11 -13.79
CA PRO A 145 34.02 7.81 -14.09
C PRO A 145 35.50 7.90 -14.45
N VAL A 146 35.98 9.08 -14.85
CA VAL A 146 37.37 9.30 -15.28
C VAL A 146 38.28 9.62 -14.09
N CYS A 147 37.90 10.55 -13.21
CA CYS A 147 38.78 11.02 -12.13
C CYS A 147 38.28 10.70 -10.72
N GLY A 148 37.07 10.14 -10.58
CA GLY A 148 36.48 9.85 -9.27
C GLY A 148 35.96 11.07 -8.50
N TYR A 149 35.97 12.27 -9.08
CA TYR A 149 35.46 13.47 -8.42
C TYR A 149 33.96 13.40 -8.15
N ASN A 150 33.53 13.78 -6.95
CA ASN A 150 32.13 13.81 -6.55
C ASN A 150 31.35 14.91 -7.31
N MET A 151 30.45 14.50 -8.20
CA MET A 151 29.60 15.40 -8.99
C MET A 151 28.24 15.70 -8.35
N THR A 152 28.02 15.27 -7.10
CA THR A 152 26.77 15.54 -6.38
C THR A 152 26.62 17.04 -6.13
N GLY A 153 25.48 17.61 -6.54
CA GLY A 153 25.18 19.04 -6.32
C GLY A 153 25.64 19.98 -7.44
N LEU A 154 26.34 19.46 -8.46
CA LEU A 154 26.60 20.23 -9.68
C LEU A 154 25.33 20.37 -10.52
N ARG A 155 25.12 21.55 -11.12
CA ARG A 155 23.96 21.82 -11.99
C ARG A 155 24.13 21.29 -13.41
N GLU A 156 25.36 21.01 -13.80
CA GLU A 156 25.75 20.54 -15.12
C GLU A 156 26.41 19.17 -14.98
N ALA A 157 26.19 18.28 -15.96
CA ALA A 157 26.84 16.97 -16.00
C ALA A 157 28.28 17.06 -16.54
N ARG A 158 29.01 18.08 -16.11
CA ARG A 158 30.41 18.35 -16.46
C ARG A 158 31.29 18.26 -15.22
N CYS A 159 32.33 17.45 -15.27
CA CYS A 159 33.28 17.35 -14.18
C CYS A 159 34.20 18.59 -14.16
N PRO A 160 34.30 19.32 -13.03
CA PRO A 160 35.18 20.48 -12.93
C PRO A 160 36.67 20.10 -12.92
N GLU A 161 37.01 18.89 -12.46
CA GLU A 161 38.40 18.44 -12.33
C GLU A 161 38.98 17.93 -13.66
N CYS A 162 38.28 17.03 -14.37
CA CYS A 162 38.78 16.46 -15.62
C CYS A 162 38.19 17.12 -16.88
N GLY A 163 37.18 17.98 -16.73
CA GLY A 163 36.50 18.65 -17.85
C GLY A 163 35.55 17.77 -18.66
N GLY A 164 35.43 16.47 -18.33
CA GLY A 164 34.57 15.51 -19.03
C GLY A 164 33.09 15.90 -18.95
N ASN A 165 32.40 15.83 -20.08
CA ASN A 165 30.95 15.97 -20.17
C ASN A 165 30.34 14.57 -20.27
N PHE A 166 29.32 14.32 -19.45
CA PHE A 166 28.62 13.05 -19.42
C PHE A 166 27.13 13.28 -19.60
N THR A 167 26.45 12.28 -20.15
CA THR A 167 25.00 12.20 -20.02
C THR A 167 24.62 11.62 -18.66
N VAL A 168 23.37 11.84 -18.23
CA VAL A 168 22.85 11.24 -17.00
C VAL A 168 22.90 9.71 -17.08
N ASP A 169 22.62 9.14 -18.25
CA ASP A 169 22.65 7.69 -18.48
C ASP A 169 24.07 7.11 -18.40
N GLU A 170 25.08 7.81 -18.93
CA GLU A 170 26.49 7.39 -18.81
C GLU A 170 26.96 7.38 -17.35
N LEU A 171 26.56 8.38 -16.56
CA LEU A 171 26.90 8.45 -15.15
C LEU A 171 26.24 7.30 -14.37
N LEU A 172 24.96 7.02 -14.62
CA LEU A 172 24.24 5.92 -13.97
C LEU A 172 24.85 4.56 -14.34
N THR A 173 25.17 4.35 -15.62
CA THR A 173 25.79 3.11 -16.10
C THR A 173 27.18 2.91 -15.46
N ALA A 174 27.96 3.97 -15.35
CA ALA A 174 29.28 3.89 -14.73
C ALA A 174 29.24 3.60 -13.22
N GLN A 175 28.21 4.07 -12.50
CA GLN A 175 28.04 3.71 -11.08
C GLN A 175 27.69 2.22 -10.95
N GLN A 176 26.77 1.70 -11.77
CA GLN A 176 26.39 0.28 -11.75
C GLN A 176 27.60 -0.64 -11.98
N ASN A 177 28.44 -0.34 -12.98
CA ASN A 177 29.63 -1.14 -13.25
C ASN A 177 30.61 -1.14 -12.06
N ARG A 178 30.76 0.00 -11.36
CA ARG A 178 31.65 0.09 -10.19
C ARG A 178 31.11 -0.69 -8.99
N GLU A 179 29.80 -0.67 -8.76
CA GLU A 179 29.16 -1.51 -7.74
C GLU A 179 29.41 -3.00 -8.01
N GLU A 180 29.25 -3.45 -9.27
CA GLU A 180 29.53 -4.83 -9.68
C GLU A 180 31.00 -5.24 -9.48
N GLU A 181 31.95 -4.34 -9.76
CA GLU A 181 33.39 -4.57 -9.51
C GLU A 181 33.70 -4.71 -8.02
N LEU A 182 33.07 -3.90 -7.16
CA LEU A 182 33.25 -3.95 -5.70
C LEU A 182 32.65 -5.21 -5.07
N GLU A 183 31.56 -5.74 -5.63
CA GLU A 183 30.98 -7.01 -5.18
C GLU A 183 31.85 -8.22 -5.54
N GLN A 184 32.74 -8.10 -6.53
CA GLN A 184 33.63 -9.17 -6.99
C GLN A 184 34.99 -9.21 -6.30
N SER A 185 35.42 -8.13 -5.63
CA SER A 185 36.70 -8.01 -4.92
C SER A 185 36.62 -8.48 -3.47
#